data_AF-A0A258ZGI3-F1
#
_entry.id   AF-A0A258ZGI3-F1
#
_cell.length_a   1.000
_cell.length_b   1.000
_cell.length_c   1.000
_cell.angle_alpha   90.00
_cell.angle_beta   90.00
_cell.angle_gamma   90.00
#
_symmetry.space_group_name_H-M   'P 1'
#
loop_
_entity.id
_entity.type
_entity.pdbx_description
1 polymer ?
#
loop_
_entity_poly.entity_id
_entity_poly.type
_entity_poly.pdbx_seq_one_letter_code
_entity_poly.pdbx_strand_id
1 'polypeptide(L)'
;GIADARLMFNYQKRHAPLRRTVSIEEVGNSALYLLSDLSSGVTGETHFVDSGYNIISMPHPDVLKTQEDAEAKLAGDLPANAAE
;
A
#
# COMPACT_ATOMS: atom_id res chain seq x y z
N GLY A 1 -7.93 -16.06 -5.27
CA GLY A 1 -6.86 -17.00 -5.71
C GLY A 1 -5.51 -16.30 -5.75
N ILE A 2 -4.43 -16.96 -6.21
CA ILE A 2 -3.06 -16.37 -6.24
C ILE A 2 -3.00 -15.04 -7.00
N ALA A 3 -3.81 -14.88 -8.05
CA ALA A 3 -3.93 -13.64 -8.81
C ALA A 3 -4.36 -12.45 -7.93
N ASP A 4 -5.41 -12.63 -7.11
CA ASP A 4 -5.92 -11.58 -6.22
C ASP A 4 -4.88 -11.22 -5.14
N ALA A 5 -4.13 -12.21 -4.64
CA ALA A 5 -3.04 -11.94 -3.68
C ALA A 5 -1.92 -11.10 -4.30
N ARG A 6 -1.54 -11.39 -5.56
CA ARG A 6 -0.55 -10.58 -6.30
C ARG A 6 -1.07 -9.19 -6.60
N LEU A 7 -2.36 -9.04 -6.88
CA LEU A 7 -2.99 -7.74 -7.07
C LEU A 7 -2.88 -6.91 -5.79
N MET A 8 -3.28 -7.46 -4.65
CA MET A 8 -3.21 -6.79 -3.34
C MET A 8 -1.78 -6.44 -2.93
N PHE A 9 -0.82 -7.34 -3.15
CA PHE A 9 0.59 -7.10 -2.87
C PHE A 9 1.14 -5.91 -3.69
N ASN A 10 0.83 -5.86 -4.98
CA ASN A 10 1.26 -4.75 -5.83
C ASN A 10 0.51 -3.45 -5.50
N TYR A 11 -0.76 -3.54 -5.13
CA TYR A 11 -1.55 -2.40 -4.68
C TYR A 11 -0.94 -1.77 -3.42
N GLN A 12 -0.68 -2.57 -2.38
CA GLN A 12 0.01 -2.13 -1.17
C GLN A 12 1.34 -1.46 -1.51
N LYS A 13 2.16 -2.09 -2.36
CA LYS A 13 3.47 -1.54 -2.78
C LYS A 13 3.37 -0.13 -3.35
N ARG A 14 2.35 0.17 -4.16
CA ARG A 14 2.18 1.47 -4.82
C ARG A 14 1.65 2.55 -3.87
N HIS A 15 0.85 2.15 -2.89
CA HIS A 15 0.11 3.08 -2.03
C HIS A 15 0.74 3.28 -0.66
N ALA A 16 1.57 2.35 -0.19
CA ALA A 16 2.35 2.55 1.03
C ALA A 16 3.27 3.79 0.90
N PRO A 17 3.43 4.62 1.94
CA PRO A 17 4.32 5.78 1.95
C PRO A 17 5.75 5.49 1.48
N LEU A 18 6.32 4.33 1.85
CA LEU A 18 7.67 3.95 1.41
C LEU A 18 7.74 3.41 -0.03
N ARG A 19 6.59 3.28 -0.72
CA ARG A 19 6.44 2.82 -2.11
C ARG A 19 7.15 1.50 -2.42
N ARG A 20 7.22 0.63 -1.42
CA ARG A 20 7.80 -0.71 -1.49
C ARG A 20 7.02 -1.65 -0.58
N THR A 21 7.24 -2.94 -0.75
CA THR A 21 6.75 -3.94 0.19
C THR A 21 7.73 -4.07 1.34
N VAL A 22 7.21 -4.43 2.50
CA VAL A 22 8.03 -4.83 3.64
C VAL A 22 8.84 -6.09 3.29
N SER A 23 10.09 -6.15 3.74
CA SER A 23 10.92 -7.36 3.62
C SER A 23 10.77 -8.26 4.84
N ILE A 24 11.14 -9.54 4.71
CA ILE A 24 11.08 -10.48 5.82
C ILE A 24 12.08 -10.11 6.92
N GLU A 25 13.22 -9.53 6.55
CA GLU A 25 14.24 -9.03 7.46
C GLU A 25 13.71 -7.87 8.30
N GLU A 26 12.91 -6.97 7.73
CA GLU A 26 12.31 -5.86 8.48
C GLU A 26 11.30 -6.37 9.51
N VAL A 27 10.47 -7.34 9.13
CA VAL A 27 9.55 -8.00 10.08
C VAL A 27 10.33 -8.71 11.19
N GLY A 28 11.40 -9.43 10.82
CA GLY A 28 12.27 -10.13 11.77
C GLY A 28 12.98 -9.16 12.73
N ASN A 29 13.45 -8.02 12.23
CA ASN A 29 14.10 -6.99 13.06
C ASN A 29 13.12 -6.33 14.04
N SER A 30 11.87 -6.05 13.61
CA SER A 30 10.84 -5.54 14.52
C SER A 30 10.45 -6.58 15.58
N ALA A 31 10.37 -7.86 15.21
CA ALA A 31 10.15 -8.94 16.17
C ALA A 31 11.32 -9.05 17.15
N LEU A 32 12.56 -8.95 16.68
CA LEU A 32 13.75 -8.96 17.53
C LEU A 32 13.74 -7.78 18.51
N TYR A 33 13.38 -6.57 18.07
CA TYR A 33 13.19 -5.42 18.95
C TYR A 33 12.20 -5.73 20.07
N LEU A 34 11.01 -6.23 19.73
CA LEU A 34 9.93 -6.55 20.68
C LEU A 34 10.27 -7.69 21.65
N LEU A 35 11.17 -8.61 21.27
CA LEU A 35 11.61 -9.71 22.12
C LEU A 35 12.87 -9.39 22.94
N SER A 36 13.53 -8.28 22.65
CA SER A 36 14.75 -7.84 23.32
C SER A 36 14.49 -6.85 24.46
N ASP A 37 15.50 -6.65 25.31
CA ASP A 37 15.46 -5.65 26.39
C ASP A 37 15.27 -4.20 25.90
N LEU A 38 15.50 -3.92 24.61
CA LEU A 38 15.27 -2.61 24.00
C LEU A 38 13.80 -2.18 24.03
N SER A 39 12.88 -3.14 24.17
CA SER A 39 11.45 -2.91 24.28
C SER A 39 10.89 -3.22 25.68
N SER A 40 11.74 -3.26 26.71
CA SER A 40 11.35 -3.62 28.09
C SER A 40 10.22 -2.77 28.70
N GLY A 41 9.99 -1.55 28.18
CA GLY A 41 8.88 -0.68 28.57
C GLY A 41 7.66 -0.71 27.63
N VAL A 42 7.65 -1.56 26.60
CA VAL A 42 6.58 -1.60 25.58
C VAL A 42 5.69 -2.81 25.83
N THR A 43 4.39 -2.57 26.01
CA THR A 43 3.41 -3.63 26.26
C THR A 43 2.03 -3.25 25.73
N GLY A 44 1.23 -4.23 25.31
CA GLY A 44 -0.14 -4.01 24.82
C GLY A 44 -0.25 -3.32 23.44
N GLU A 45 0.87 -3.14 22.74
CA GLU A 45 0.91 -2.37 21.49
C GLU A 45 0.71 -3.22 20.23
N THR A 46 0.11 -2.61 19.21
CA THR A 46 0.09 -3.14 17.83
C THR A 46 1.14 -2.43 17.00
N HIS A 47 2.29 -3.09 16.78
CA HIS A 47 3.41 -2.51 16.05
C HIS A 47 3.28 -2.76 14.53
N PHE A 48 2.98 -1.72 13.75
CA PHE A 48 2.82 -1.83 12.31
C PHE A 48 4.17 -1.89 11.58
N VAL A 49 4.34 -2.93 10.77
CA VAL A 49 5.54 -3.18 9.96
C VAL A 49 5.11 -3.48 8.53
N ASP A 50 4.64 -2.44 7.83
CA ASP A 50 3.92 -2.58 6.56
C ASP A 50 4.28 -1.48 5.54
N SER A 51 5.45 -0.86 5.71
CA SER A 51 5.87 0.31 4.91
C SER A 51 4.96 1.53 5.03
N GLY A 52 4.16 1.61 6.10
CA GLY A 52 3.24 2.71 6.41
C GLY A 52 1.88 2.58 5.72
N TYR A 53 1.53 1.40 5.22
CA TYR A 53 0.28 1.22 4.49
C TYR A 53 -0.96 1.45 5.38
N ASN A 54 -0.89 1.09 6.66
CA ASN A 54 -1.99 1.22 7.63
C ASN A 54 -2.54 2.64 7.79
N ILE A 55 -1.75 3.70 7.53
CA ILE A 55 -2.19 5.09 7.65
C ILE A 55 -2.88 5.61 6.37
N ILE A 56 -2.94 4.81 5.32
CA ILE A 56 -3.53 5.21 4.03
C ILE A 56 -5.04 5.00 4.06
N SER A 57 -5.79 6.10 4.01
CA SER A 57 -7.26 6.10 3.95
C SER A 57 -7.81 5.98 2.53
N MET A 58 -7.15 6.62 1.56
CA MET A 58 -7.55 6.61 0.15
C MET A 58 -6.34 6.42 -0.77
N PRO A 59 -6.53 5.83 -1.97
CA PRO A 59 -5.47 5.75 -2.96
C PRO A 59 -4.98 7.14 -3.37
N HIS A 60 -3.76 7.22 -3.92
CA HIS A 60 -3.24 8.49 -4.42
C HIS A 60 -4.18 9.04 -5.52
N PRO A 61 -4.51 10.36 -5.53
CA PRO A 61 -5.44 10.92 -6.49
C PRO A 61 -5.12 10.61 -7.96
N ASP A 62 -3.84 10.52 -8.30
CA ASP A 62 -3.43 10.16 -9.67
C ASP A 62 -3.89 8.75 -10.08
N VAL A 63 -3.92 7.81 -9.13
CA VAL A 63 -4.40 6.44 -9.40
C VAL A 63 -5.91 6.44 -9.61
N LEU A 64 -6.64 7.23 -8.81
CA LEU A 64 -8.09 7.39 -8.96
C LEU A 64 -8.44 7.96 -10.34
N LYS A 65 -7.76 9.02 -10.77
CA LYS A 65 -7.91 9.59 -12.11
C LYS A 65 -7.66 8.57 -13.21
N THR A 66 -6.56 7.80 -13.11
CA THR A 66 -6.29 6.76 -14.12
C THR A 66 -7.34 5.65 -14.17
N GLN A 67 -8.01 5.35 -13.05
CA GLN A 67 -9.10 4.38 -13.00
C GLN A 67 -10.38 4.97 -13.62
N GLU A 68 -10.74 6.20 -13.26
CA GLU A 68 -11.87 6.93 -13.85
C GLU A 68 -11.71 7.08 -15.37
N ASP A 69 -10.52 7.47 -15.84
CA ASP A 69 -10.22 7.60 -17.28
C ASP A 69 -10.32 6.25 -18.00
N ALA A 70 -9.84 5.17 -17.37
CA ALA A 70 -9.92 3.82 -17.93
C ALA A 70 -11.37 3.32 -18.00
N GLU A 71 -12.17 3.60 -16.98
CA GLU A 71 -13.60 3.28 -16.93
C GLU A 71 -14.38 4.08 -17.98
N ALA A 72 -14.14 5.39 -18.10
CA ALA A 72 -14.74 6.24 -19.13
C ALA A 72 -14.38 5.77 -20.56
N LYS A 73 -13.12 5.34 -20.75
CA LYS A 73 -12.67 4.75 -22.02
C LYS A 73 -13.36 3.43 -22.34
N LEU A 74 -13.59 2.59 -21.33
CA LEU A 74 -14.34 1.33 -21.50
C LEU A 74 -15.83 1.58 -21.77
N ALA A 75 -16.40 2.61 -21.16
CA ALA A 75 -17.79 3.03 -21.35
C ALA A 75 -18.05 3.69 -22.72
N GLY A 76 -16.99 4.15 -23.40
CA GLY A 76 -17.09 4.84 -24.69
C GLY A 76 -17.37 6.34 -24.57
N ASP A 77 -17.21 6.92 -23.38
CA ASP A 77 -17.69 8.26 -23.01
C ASP A 77 -16.61 9.37 -23.09
N LEU A 78 -15.44 9.11 -23.67
CA LEU A 78 -14.39 10.13 -23.74
C LEU A 78 -14.81 11.30 -24.67
N PRO A 79 -14.86 12.56 -24.18
CA PRO A 79 -15.03 13.71 -25.05
C PRO A 79 -13.79 13.86 -25.94
N ALA A 80 -14.02 14.21 -27.20
CA ALA A 80 -13.04 14.20 -28.30
C ALA A 80 -11.87 15.20 -28.16
N ASN A 81 -11.61 15.80 -26.99
CA ASN A 81 -10.66 16.91 -26.84
C ASN A 81 -9.71 16.84 -25.63
N ALA A 82 -9.50 15.68 -24.99
CA ALA A 82 -8.58 15.58 -23.85
C ALA A 82 -7.08 15.49 -24.23
N ALA A 83 -6.71 15.94 -25.43
CA ALA A 83 -5.32 15.98 -25.91
C ALA A 83 -4.97 17.40 -26.38
N GLU A 84 -4.86 18.32 -25.42
CA GLU A 84 -4.05 19.55 -25.52
C GLU A 84 -3.37 19.82 -24.18
#